data_AF-A0A7V2HK99-F1
#
_entry.id   AF-A0A7V2HK99-F1
#
_cell.length_a   1.000
_cell.length_b   1.000
_cell.length_c   1.000
_cell.angle_alpha   90.00
_cell.angle_beta   90.00
_cell.angle_gamma   90.00
#
_symmetry.space_group_name_H-M   'P 1'
#
loop_
_entity.id
_entity.type
_entity.pdbx_description
1 polymer ?
#
loop_
_entity_poly.entity_id
_entity_poly.type
_entity_poly.pdbx_seq_one_letter_code
_entity_poly.pdbx_strand_id
1 'polypeptide(L)'
;MDDSMSYVRRHSWQSWTSAIFALILAVIFCVAGVYKLADPFAFAGVMIQYQVPGWLAMPGGIAVGIADLFAGVLLLVPRFRRWGGWLAGFLLLVYMVYIGANYKVLAGAECSCFPMVKRAVGPMFFVVDFLWMAMALLAAAWARRPESFRPAALILAVICVFAGVSYAIEKTRQSGIEAPESVIVDGKPFPLRFGKIFLYFFDPECMHCFDAARRMASYTWNGVQVLVAPTRVPQFAAQFLKDTRLKAPLTQDVEPLRARFKFTDPPYAVLLENGRMKQAFIEFTDKEPAAALRRAKLILD
;
A
#
# COMPACT_ATOMS: atom_id res chain seq x y z
N MET A 1 27.88 7.14 44.36
CA MET A 1 28.73 6.05 43.86
C MET A 1 28.08 5.53 42.58
N ASP A 2 28.49 5.83 41.36
CA ASP A 2 29.52 6.67 40.77
C ASP A 2 29.03 6.89 39.32
N ASP A 3 28.28 7.96 39.06
CA ASP A 3 27.62 8.21 37.76
C ASP A 3 28.26 9.42 37.04
N SER A 4 29.55 9.63 37.31
CA SER A 4 30.35 10.74 36.81
C SER A 4 31.35 10.37 35.71
N MET A 5 31.28 9.15 35.14
CA MET A 5 32.36 8.63 34.30
C MET A 5 31.95 7.95 32.99
N SER A 6 31.13 8.63 32.16
CA SER A 6 31.17 8.36 30.71
C SER A 6 30.75 9.54 29.84
N TYR A 7 31.38 10.70 30.00
CA TYR A 7 31.48 11.65 28.88
C TYR A 7 32.43 11.05 27.84
N VAL A 8 31.91 10.15 27.00
CA VAL A 8 32.63 9.73 25.78
C VAL A 8 32.87 11.02 24.98
N ARG A 9 34.12 11.50 25.00
CA ARG A 9 34.61 12.61 24.19
C ARG A 9 34.53 12.16 22.73
N ARG A 10 33.36 12.35 22.13
CA ARG A 10 33.12 11.97 20.73
C ARG A 10 34.02 12.80 19.84
N HIS A 11 34.76 12.12 18.98
CA HIS A 11 35.62 12.78 18.01
C HIS A 11 34.73 13.52 17.00
N SER A 12 35.12 14.72 16.56
CA SER A 12 34.32 15.56 15.67
C SER A 12 33.79 14.80 14.43
N TRP A 13 34.60 13.91 13.85
CA TRP A 13 34.21 13.10 12.69
C TRP A 13 33.01 12.16 12.94
N GLN A 14 32.86 11.63 14.16
CA GLN A 14 31.74 10.75 14.53
C GLN A 14 30.43 11.51 14.61
N SER A 15 30.47 12.76 15.08
CA SER A 15 29.29 13.63 15.12
C SER A 15 28.84 14.06 13.72
N TRP A 16 29.79 14.37 12.83
CA TRP A 16 29.50 14.76 11.45
C TRP A 16 28.92 13.59 10.64
N THR A 17 29.55 12.41 10.72
CA THR A 17 29.06 11.19 10.03
C THR A 17 27.67 10.77 10.51
N SER A 18 27.44 10.76 11.83
CA SER A 18 26.11 10.51 12.41
C SER A 18 25.06 11.51 11.91
N ALA A 19 25.42 12.78 11.75
CA ALA A 19 24.51 13.80 11.24
C ALA A 19 24.14 13.59 9.78
N ILE A 20 25.10 13.24 8.94
CA ILE A 20 24.87 12.96 7.52
C ILE A 20 23.97 11.72 7.36
N PHE A 21 24.30 10.62 8.05
CA PHE A 21 23.49 9.41 8.00
C PHE A 21 22.06 9.64 8.49
N ALA A 22 21.91 10.37 9.60
CA ALA A 22 20.60 10.70 10.12
C ALA A 22 19.81 11.60 9.17
N LEU A 23 20.45 12.56 8.49
CA LEU A 23 19.79 13.42 7.52
C LEU A 23 19.29 12.62 6.30
N ILE A 24 20.14 11.76 5.75
CA ILE A 24 19.79 10.89 4.61
C ILE A 24 18.61 10.00 5.00
N LEU A 25 18.72 9.29 6.12
CA LEU A 25 17.65 8.42 6.61
C LEU A 25 16.38 9.21 6.95
N ALA A 26 16.48 10.40 7.54
CA ALA A 26 15.34 11.24 7.84
C ALA A 26 14.55 11.60 6.58
N VAL A 27 15.24 12.04 5.52
CA VAL A 27 14.61 12.37 4.24
C VAL A 27 13.91 11.14 3.66
N ILE A 28 14.61 10.01 3.61
CA ILE A 28 14.07 8.75 3.07
C ILE A 28 12.80 8.33 3.84
N PHE A 29 12.88 8.22 5.17
CA PHE A 29 11.77 7.78 6.00
C PHE A 29 10.58 8.77 5.99
N CYS A 30 10.84 10.08 5.96
CA CYS A 30 9.79 11.08 5.83
C CYS A 30 9.05 10.95 4.48
N VAL A 31 9.78 10.84 3.37
CA VAL A 31 9.18 10.65 2.04
C VAL A 31 8.39 9.35 1.98
N ALA A 32 8.93 8.26 2.54
CA ALA A 32 8.25 6.96 2.61
C ALA A 32 6.95 7.03 3.41
N GLY A 33 7.00 7.64 4.59
CA GLY A 33 5.85 7.77 5.50
C GLY A 33 4.76 8.67 4.91
N VAL A 34 5.14 9.83 4.34
CA VAL A 34 4.20 10.72 3.66
C VAL A 34 3.52 10.01 2.49
N TYR A 35 4.28 9.29 1.67
CA TYR A 35 3.69 8.54 0.55
C TYR A 35 2.65 7.51 1.02
N LYS A 36 2.97 6.70 2.04
CA LYS A 36 2.06 5.70 2.60
C LYS A 36 0.81 6.31 3.23
N LEU A 37 0.93 7.48 3.86
CA LEU A 37 -0.18 8.17 4.52
C LEU A 37 -1.00 9.05 3.58
N ALA A 38 -0.44 9.48 2.45
CA ALA A 38 -1.15 10.24 1.43
C ALA A 38 -2.18 9.40 0.68
N ASP A 39 -1.89 8.11 0.45
CA ASP A 39 -2.82 7.15 -0.15
C ASP A 39 -2.75 5.79 0.58
N PRO A 40 -3.42 5.67 1.75
CA PRO A 40 -3.38 4.46 2.55
C PRO A 40 -4.08 3.27 1.87
N PHE A 41 -5.01 3.51 0.94
CA PHE A 41 -5.73 2.46 0.24
C PHE A 41 -4.88 1.83 -0.86
N ALA A 42 -4.17 2.64 -1.65
CA ALA A 42 -3.21 2.13 -2.63
C ALA A 42 -2.12 1.31 -1.94
N PHE A 43 -1.58 1.81 -0.81
CA PHE A 43 -0.57 1.07 -0.06
C PHE A 43 -1.10 -0.22 0.57
N ALA A 44 -2.36 -0.24 1.05
CA ALA A 44 -2.99 -1.47 1.52
C ALA A 44 -3.12 -2.52 0.41
N GLY A 45 -3.42 -2.11 -0.83
CA GLY A 45 -3.42 -3.01 -1.99
C GLY A 45 -2.05 -3.64 -2.24
N VAL A 46 -0.99 -2.83 -2.16
CA VAL A 46 0.40 -3.30 -2.24
C VAL A 46 0.73 -4.29 -1.11
N MET A 47 0.26 -4.03 0.12
CA MET A 47 0.46 -4.97 1.24
C MET A 47 -0.23 -6.32 1.02
N ILE A 48 -1.45 -6.33 0.46
CA ILE A 48 -2.16 -7.57 0.11
C ILE A 48 -1.36 -8.37 -0.92
N GLN A 49 -0.80 -7.70 -1.94
CA GLN A 49 0.08 -8.34 -2.91
C GLN A 49 1.34 -8.92 -2.26
N TYR A 50 1.85 -8.30 -1.19
CA TYR A 50 2.93 -8.84 -0.37
C TYR A 50 2.47 -9.90 0.65
N GLN A 51 1.36 -10.58 0.40
CA GLN A 51 0.84 -11.66 1.24
C GLN A 51 0.42 -11.21 2.65
N VAL A 52 0.25 -9.90 2.87
CA VAL A 52 -0.33 -9.43 4.13
C VAL A 52 -1.83 -9.73 4.08
N PRO A 53 -2.40 -10.41 5.09
CA PRO A 53 -3.84 -10.65 5.15
C PRO A 53 -4.61 -9.32 5.04
N GLY A 54 -5.68 -9.24 4.25
CA GLY A 54 -6.28 -7.92 3.99
C GLY A 54 -6.95 -7.27 5.20
N TRP A 55 -7.35 -8.05 6.22
CA TRP A 55 -7.77 -7.50 7.52
C TRP A 55 -6.65 -6.73 8.24
N LEU A 56 -5.39 -7.08 7.98
CA LEU A 56 -4.20 -6.43 8.54
C LEU A 56 -3.59 -5.41 7.57
N ALA A 57 -3.82 -5.53 6.26
CA ALA A 57 -3.20 -4.67 5.26
C ALA A 57 -3.51 -3.18 5.46
N MET A 58 -4.76 -2.83 5.73
CA MET A 58 -5.14 -1.42 5.97
C MET A 58 -4.59 -0.87 7.31
N PRO A 59 -4.89 -1.48 8.48
CA PRO A 59 -4.35 -0.97 9.75
C PRO A 59 -2.82 -1.05 9.81
N GLY A 60 -2.23 -2.10 9.25
CA GLY A 60 -0.78 -2.26 9.13
C GLY A 60 -0.16 -1.21 8.22
N GLY A 61 -0.81 -0.86 7.10
CA GLY A 61 -0.32 0.16 6.19
C GLY A 61 -0.26 1.54 6.82
N ILE A 62 -1.31 1.93 7.55
CA ILE A 62 -1.33 3.16 8.33
C ILE A 62 -0.27 3.12 9.43
N ALA A 63 -0.17 2.01 10.17
CA ALA A 63 0.80 1.88 11.26
C ALA A 63 2.24 2.00 10.77
N VAL A 64 2.59 1.35 9.64
CA VAL A 64 3.91 1.47 9.01
C VAL A 64 4.15 2.89 8.51
N GLY A 65 3.16 3.53 7.87
CA GLY A 65 3.27 4.93 7.44
C GLY A 65 3.51 5.90 8.60
N ILE A 66 2.82 5.74 9.72
CA ILE A 66 3.03 6.50 10.96
C ILE A 66 4.42 6.24 11.52
N ALA A 67 4.82 4.97 11.62
CA ALA A 67 6.12 4.59 12.17
C ALA A 67 7.28 5.13 11.33
N ASP A 68 7.15 5.09 10.00
CA ASP A 68 8.15 5.62 9.07
C ASP A 68 8.29 7.14 9.22
N LEU A 69 7.17 7.86 9.18
CA LEU A 69 7.17 9.32 9.31
C LEU A 69 7.69 9.73 10.68
N PHE A 70 7.30 9.01 11.73
CA PHE A 70 7.77 9.25 13.09
C PHE A 70 9.28 9.03 13.21
N ALA A 71 9.81 7.91 12.70
CA ALA A 71 11.24 7.63 12.66
C ALA A 71 12.02 8.74 11.92
N GLY A 72 11.51 9.17 10.77
CA GLY A 72 12.11 10.24 9.97
C GLY A 72 12.17 11.58 10.71
N VAL A 73 11.08 11.99 11.34
CA VAL A 73 11.03 13.24 12.13
C VAL A 73 11.94 13.16 13.37
N LEU A 74 12.00 12.01 14.06
CA LEU A 74 12.91 11.85 15.19
C LEU A 74 14.39 11.89 14.78
N LEU A 75 14.74 11.38 13.59
CA LEU A 75 16.10 11.45 13.04
C LEU A 75 16.50 12.89 12.66
N LEU A 76 15.53 13.68 12.17
CA LEU A 76 15.74 15.07 11.77
C LEU A 76 16.08 15.96 12.98
N VAL A 77 15.44 15.74 14.12
CA VAL A 77 15.67 16.52 15.34
C VAL A 77 16.88 15.96 16.11
N PRO A 78 17.99 16.71 16.26
CA PRO A 78 19.23 16.20 16.89
C PRO A 78 19.05 15.63 18.30
N ARG A 79 18.05 16.14 19.06
CA ARG A 79 17.68 15.68 20.40
C ARG A 79 17.11 14.26 20.43
N PHE A 80 16.40 13.83 19.39
CA PHE A 80 15.72 12.52 19.35
C PHE A 80 16.38 11.50 18.40
N ARG A 81 17.49 11.89 17.75
CA ARG A 81 18.18 11.07 16.75
C ARG A 81 18.47 9.65 17.21
N ARG A 82 18.79 9.46 18.50
CA ARG A 82 19.01 8.11 19.07
C ARG A 82 17.77 7.23 19.00
N TRP A 83 16.60 7.77 19.34
CA TRP A 83 15.33 7.03 19.27
C TRP A 83 14.91 6.81 17.82
N GLY A 84 15.06 7.83 16.97
CA GLY A 84 14.79 7.72 15.54
C GLY A 84 15.62 6.64 14.86
N GLY A 85 16.91 6.55 15.16
CA GLY A 85 17.80 5.52 14.60
C GLY A 85 17.48 4.09 15.08
N TRP A 86 17.13 3.92 16.35
CA TRP A 86 16.67 2.61 16.85
C TRP A 86 15.35 2.18 16.20
N LEU A 87 14.39 3.10 16.08
CA LEU A 87 13.11 2.82 15.43
C LEU A 87 13.29 2.50 13.95
N ALA A 88 14.08 3.30 13.22
CA ALA A 88 14.38 3.06 11.81
C ALA A 88 15.08 1.72 11.59
N GLY A 89 16.07 1.38 12.42
CA GLY A 89 16.74 0.09 12.38
C GLY A 89 15.80 -1.09 12.67
N PHE A 90 14.89 -0.93 13.64
CA PHE A 90 13.86 -1.93 13.95
C PHE A 90 12.88 -2.12 12.78
N LEU A 91 12.39 -1.05 12.17
CA LEU A 91 11.49 -1.11 11.02
C LEU A 91 12.14 -1.82 9.82
N LEU A 92 13.41 -1.49 9.52
CA LEU A 92 14.18 -2.17 8.47
C LEU A 92 14.37 -3.65 8.76
N LEU A 93 14.69 -4.00 10.02
CA LEU A 93 14.82 -5.39 10.42
C LEU A 93 13.51 -6.18 10.24
N VAL A 94 12.39 -5.63 10.71
CA VAL A 94 11.07 -6.26 10.55
C VAL A 94 10.74 -6.45 9.06
N TYR A 95 11.01 -5.43 8.24
CA TYR A 95 10.80 -5.49 6.79
C TYR A 95 11.65 -6.58 6.14
N MET A 96 12.95 -6.64 6.44
CA MET A 96 13.86 -7.67 5.92
C MET A 96 13.43 -9.08 6.35
N VAL A 97 13.06 -9.28 7.62
CA VAL A 97 12.60 -10.58 8.12
C VAL A 97 11.31 -11.01 7.42
N TYR A 98 10.36 -10.09 7.22
CA TYR A 98 9.10 -10.37 6.55
C TYR A 98 9.30 -10.80 5.08
N ILE A 99 10.10 -10.04 4.33
CA ILE A 99 10.42 -10.36 2.93
C ILE A 99 11.23 -11.65 2.86
N GLY A 100 12.16 -11.89 3.80
CA GLY A 100 12.93 -13.12 3.89
C GLY A 100 12.05 -14.36 4.13
N ALA A 101 11.07 -14.26 5.02
CA ALA A 101 10.13 -15.36 5.29
C ALA A 101 9.25 -15.69 4.07
N ASN A 102 8.90 -14.68 3.28
CA ASN A 102 8.06 -14.81 2.08
C ASN A 102 8.86 -14.84 0.77
N TYR A 103 10.19 -15.02 0.83
CA TYR A 103 11.09 -14.83 -0.30
C TYR A 103 10.76 -15.72 -1.50
N LYS A 104 10.34 -16.97 -1.26
CA LYS A 104 10.00 -17.91 -2.34
C LYS A 104 8.83 -17.45 -3.21
N VAL A 105 7.90 -16.70 -2.63
CA VAL A 105 6.70 -16.18 -3.32
C VAL A 105 6.96 -14.79 -3.88
N LEU A 106 7.78 -13.99 -3.19
CA LEU A 106 8.04 -12.60 -3.53
C LEU A 106 9.27 -12.39 -4.43
N ALA A 107 10.07 -13.42 -4.69
CA ALA A 107 11.23 -13.32 -5.57
C ALA A 107 10.83 -12.84 -6.97
N GLY A 108 11.44 -11.75 -7.43
CA GLY A 108 11.10 -11.12 -8.71
C GLY A 108 9.87 -10.21 -8.68
N ALA A 109 9.13 -10.13 -7.56
CA ALA A 109 8.08 -9.12 -7.39
C ALA A 109 8.70 -7.73 -7.16
N GLU A 110 8.04 -6.70 -7.69
CA GLU A 110 8.41 -5.30 -7.44
C GLU A 110 7.98 -4.92 -6.02
N CYS A 111 8.91 -5.01 -5.07
CA CYS A 111 8.69 -4.67 -3.67
C CYS A 111 9.06 -3.21 -3.39
N SER A 112 8.19 -2.28 -3.79
CA SER A 112 8.45 -0.84 -3.67
C SER A 112 7.62 -0.20 -2.57
N CYS A 113 8.17 -0.15 -1.36
CA CYS A 113 7.70 0.72 -0.28
C CYS A 113 7.99 2.22 -0.52
N PHE A 114 8.59 2.55 -1.68
CA PHE A 114 8.94 3.90 -2.11
C PHE A 114 8.41 4.16 -3.54
N PRO A 115 7.73 5.28 -3.78
CA PRO A 115 7.15 5.58 -5.10
C PRO A 115 8.18 5.80 -6.20
N MET A 116 9.40 6.23 -5.83
CA MET A 116 10.43 6.64 -6.79
C MET A 116 11.40 5.54 -7.22
N VAL A 117 11.38 4.35 -6.60
CA VAL A 117 12.37 3.31 -6.88
C VAL A 117 11.68 1.96 -7.04
N LYS A 118 11.60 1.47 -8.29
CA LYS A 118 11.22 0.09 -8.61
C LYS A 118 12.39 -0.82 -8.29
N ARG A 119 12.21 -1.76 -7.37
CA ARG A 119 13.24 -2.70 -6.94
C ARG A 119 12.63 -4.10 -6.82
N ALA A 120 13.08 -4.98 -7.70
CA ALA A 120 12.78 -6.40 -7.60
C ALA A 120 13.41 -7.00 -6.34
N VAL A 121 12.69 -7.92 -5.69
CA VAL A 121 13.22 -8.70 -4.57
C VAL A 121 14.30 -9.66 -5.07
N GLY A 122 15.53 -9.40 -4.68
CA GLY A 122 16.70 -10.22 -5.00
C GLY A 122 17.78 -10.14 -3.90
N PRO A 123 18.90 -10.86 -4.02
CA PRO A 123 19.95 -10.83 -3.01
C PRO A 123 20.48 -9.42 -2.72
N MET A 124 20.53 -8.56 -3.75
CA MET A 124 20.99 -7.18 -3.63
C MET A 124 20.06 -6.31 -2.77
N PHE A 125 18.77 -6.64 -2.71
CA PHE A 125 17.80 -5.95 -1.84
C PHE A 125 18.23 -6.05 -0.38
N PHE A 126 18.56 -7.26 0.12
CA PHE A 126 18.98 -7.45 1.51
C PHE A 126 20.29 -6.73 1.84
N VAL A 127 21.21 -6.64 0.88
CA VAL A 127 22.48 -5.92 1.08
C VAL A 127 22.24 -4.43 1.25
N VAL A 128 21.41 -3.83 0.39
CA VAL A 128 21.08 -2.39 0.48
C VAL A 128 20.34 -2.09 1.78
N ASP A 129 19.34 -2.89 2.15
CA ASP A 129 18.58 -2.71 3.40
C ASP A 129 19.45 -2.91 4.65
N PHE A 130 20.41 -3.84 4.60
CA PHE A 130 21.40 -4.01 5.66
C PHE A 130 22.31 -2.77 5.80
N LEU A 131 22.72 -2.15 4.70
CA LEU A 131 23.51 -0.91 4.73
C LEU A 131 22.68 0.24 5.34
N TRP A 132 21.41 0.38 4.98
CA TRP A 132 20.52 1.37 5.60
C TRP A 132 20.35 1.12 7.11
N MET A 133 20.21 -0.15 7.50
CA MET A 133 20.11 -0.53 8.91
C MET A 133 21.42 -0.21 9.66
N ALA A 134 22.58 -0.52 9.06
CA ALA A 134 23.88 -0.18 9.64
C ALA A 134 24.04 1.33 9.82
N MET A 135 23.64 2.14 8.83
CA MET A 135 23.62 3.60 8.94
C MET A 135 22.71 4.07 10.08
N ALA A 136 21.53 3.45 10.26
CA ALA A 136 20.59 3.78 11.33
C ALA A 136 21.16 3.45 12.71
N LEU A 137 21.82 2.30 12.86
CA LEU A 137 22.47 1.87 14.09
C LEU A 137 23.66 2.78 14.45
N LEU A 138 24.48 3.17 13.46
CA LEU A 138 25.56 4.12 13.67
C LEU A 138 25.04 5.52 14.04
N ALA A 139 23.97 5.98 13.38
CA ALA A 139 23.29 7.22 13.74
C ALA A 139 22.75 7.19 15.18
N ALA A 140 22.22 6.05 15.62
CA ALA A 140 21.70 5.85 16.98
C ALA A 140 22.81 5.77 18.04
N ALA A 141 23.83 4.95 17.79
CA ALA A 141 24.94 4.71 18.71
C ALA A 141 25.74 6.00 18.98
N TRP A 142 25.95 6.81 17.94
CA TRP A 142 26.71 8.05 18.02
C TRP A 142 25.88 9.29 18.36
N ALA A 143 24.56 9.16 18.56
CA ALA A 143 23.70 10.25 19.01
C ALA A 143 23.71 10.45 20.54
N ARG A 144 23.40 11.67 20.99
CA ARG A 144 23.25 12.00 22.42
C ARG A 144 22.04 11.25 23.01
N ARG A 145 22.09 10.94 24.30
CA ARG A 145 20.91 10.39 24.99
C ARG A 145 19.83 11.48 25.06
N PRO A 146 18.57 11.15 24.80
CA PRO A 146 17.49 12.13 24.89
C PRO A 146 17.17 12.45 26.34
N GLU A 147 16.82 13.69 26.57
CA GLU A 147 16.54 14.24 27.89
C GLU A 147 15.04 14.19 28.26
N SER A 148 14.11 14.01 27.30
CA SER A 148 12.67 13.94 27.60
C SER A 148 11.83 13.23 26.53
N PHE A 149 10.81 12.48 26.95
CA PHE A 149 9.88 11.74 26.07
C PHE A 149 8.68 12.58 25.59
N ARG A 150 8.28 13.60 26.36
CA ARG A 150 7.09 14.44 26.10
C ARG A 150 7.02 15.04 24.68
N PRO A 151 8.07 15.72 24.18
CA PRO A 151 8.06 16.25 22.82
C PRO A 151 7.94 15.16 21.73
N ALA A 152 8.54 13.98 21.93
CA ALA A 152 8.39 12.87 20.99
C ALA A 152 6.95 12.34 20.96
N ALA A 153 6.29 12.26 22.12
CA ALA A 153 4.87 11.88 22.20
C ALA A 153 3.95 12.90 21.49
N LEU A 154 4.26 14.20 21.60
CA LEU A 154 3.52 15.25 20.89
C LEU A 154 3.69 15.13 19.36
N ILE A 155 4.90 14.85 18.88
CA ILE A 155 5.15 14.59 17.45
C ILE A 155 4.32 13.40 16.97
N LEU A 156 4.33 12.28 17.72
CA LEU A 156 3.54 11.10 17.39
C LEU A 156 2.04 11.43 17.34
N ALA A 157 1.52 12.16 18.32
CA ALA A 157 0.12 12.57 18.35
C ALA A 157 -0.26 13.40 17.11
N VAL A 158 0.57 14.37 16.70
CA VAL A 158 0.36 15.17 15.48
C VAL A 158 0.34 14.28 14.23
N ILE A 159 1.27 13.33 14.12
CA ILE A 159 1.32 12.39 12.99
C ILE A 159 0.07 11.50 12.96
N CYS A 160 -0.39 11.01 14.12
CA CYS A 160 -1.62 10.21 14.21
C CYS A 160 -2.85 11.00 13.77
N VAL A 161 -2.97 12.28 14.18
CA VAL A 161 -4.05 13.16 13.73
C VAL A 161 -3.99 13.36 12.23
N PHE A 162 -2.81 13.66 11.68
CA PHE A 162 -2.62 13.82 10.23
C PHE A 162 -3.00 12.54 9.47
N ALA A 163 -2.54 11.37 9.93
CA ALA A 163 -2.89 10.08 9.35
C ALA A 163 -4.41 9.82 9.37
N GLY A 164 -5.07 10.12 10.49
CA GLY A 164 -6.52 10.00 10.63
C GLY A 164 -7.29 10.92 9.68
N VAL A 165 -6.85 12.16 9.53
CA VAL A 165 -7.44 13.13 8.59
C VAL A 165 -7.23 12.67 7.14
N SER A 166 -6.01 12.28 6.75
CA SER A 166 -5.72 11.77 5.41
C SER A 166 -6.57 10.53 5.07
N TYR A 167 -6.69 9.59 6.01
CA TYR A 167 -7.58 8.44 5.86
C TYR A 167 -9.05 8.85 5.67
N ALA A 168 -9.54 9.78 6.50
CA ALA A 168 -10.92 10.25 6.40
C ALA A 168 -11.20 10.96 5.07
N ILE A 169 -10.28 11.81 4.61
CA ILE A 169 -10.38 12.50 3.32
C ILE A 169 -10.42 11.48 2.19
N GLU A 170 -9.50 10.52 2.15
CA GLU A 170 -9.43 9.56 1.05
C GLU A 170 -10.63 8.60 1.06
N LYS A 171 -11.07 8.17 2.25
CA LYS A 171 -12.32 7.39 2.39
C LYS A 171 -13.52 8.15 1.85
N THR A 172 -13.62 9.45 2.15
CA THR A 172 -14.71 10.32 1.68
C THR A 172 -14.59 10.58 0.18
N ARG A 173 -13.37 10.73 -0.35
CA ARG A 173 -13.10 10.95 -1.77
C ARG A 173 -13.46 9.72 -2.60
N GLN A 174 -13.15 8.53 -2.11
CA GLN A 174 -13.51 7.27 -2.74
C GLN A 174 -15.03 7.05 -2.75
N SER A 175 -15.73 7.41 -1.67
CA SER A 175 -17.19 7.40 -1.67
C SER A 175 -17.75 8.57 -2.50
N GLY A 176 -18.21 8.31 -3.72
CA GLY A 176 -18.84 9.33 -4.56
C GLY A 176 -18.05 9.76 -5.79
N ILE A 177 -16.96 9.07 -6.13
CA ILE A 177 -16.32 9.22 -7.45
C ILE A 177 -17.37 8.92 -8.54
N GLU A 178 -17.69 9.92 -9.37
CA GLU A 178 -18.61 9.76 -10.49
C GLU A 178 -17.92 9.02 -11.63
N ALA A 179 -18.47 7.88 -12.02
CA ALA A 179 -18.04 7.14 -13.19
C ALA A 179 -18.26 7.98 -14.47
N PRO A 180 -17.52 7.70 -15.56
CA PRO A 180 -17.86 8.19 -16.89
C PRO A 180 -19.33 7.89 -17.23
N GLU A 181 -19.96 8.71 -18.07
CA GLU A 181 -21.39 8.55 -18.36
C GLU A 181 -21.72 7.18 -18.97
N SER A 182 -20.84 6.73 -19.86
CA SER A 182 -20.91 5.43 -20.51
C SER A 182 -19.51 4.95 -20.87
N VAL A 183 -19.42 3.66 -21.17
CA VAL A 183 -18.24 3.00 -21.74
C VAL A 183 -18.66 2.13 -22.92
N ILE A 184 -17.75 1.84 -23.83
CA ILE A 184 -17.99 0.94 -24.95
C ILE A 184 -17.83 -0.50 -24.48
N VAL A 185 -18.89 -1.27 -24.66
CA VAL A 185 -18.98 -2.70 -24.37
C VAL A 185 -19.40 -3.40 -25.64
N ASP A 186 -18.56 -4.29 -26.15
CA ASP A 186 -18.81 -5.02 -27.40
C ASP A 186 -19.24 -4.10 -28.57
N GLY A 187 -18.63 -2.92 -28.67
CA GLY A 187 -18.90 -1.93 -29.71
C GLY A 187 -20.16 -1.07 -29.49
N LYS A 188 -20.86 -1.22 -28.36
CA LYS A 188 -22.05 -0.43 -28.02
C LYS A 188 -21.83 0.43 -26.77
N PRO A 189 -22.38 1.66 -26.71
CA PRO A 189 -22.38 2.45 -25.48
C PRO A 189 -23.17 1.74 -24.37
N PHE A 190 -22.53 1.58 -23.22
CA PHE A 190 -23.09 0.99 -22.02
C PHE A 190 -23.12 2.05 -20.91
N PRO A 191 -24.31 2.43 -20.41
CA PRO A 191 -24.43 3.49 -19.42
C PRO A 191 -23.96 3.02 -18.05
N LEU A 192 -23.10 3.80 -17.38
CA LEU A 192 -22.66 3.50 -16.01
C LEU A 192 -23.52 4.21 -14.94
N ARG A 193 -24.42 5.10 -15.37
CA ARG A 193 -25.23 5.96 -14.48
C ARG A 193 -26.43 5.28 -13.83
N PHE A 194 -26.80 4.06 -14.24
CA PHE A 194 -28.04 3.43 -13.79
C PHE A 194 -27.80 2.05 -13.17
N GLY A 195 -28.43 1.81 -12.02
CA GLY A 195 -28.38 0.52 -11.34
C GLY A 195 -27.07 0.29 -10.59
N LYS A 196 -26.85 -0.99 -10.23
CA LYS A 196 -25.64 -1.46 -9.55
C LYS A 196 -24.73 -2.14 -10.56
N ILE A 197 -23.50 -1.66 -10.69
CA ILE A 197 -22.52 -2.21 -11.61
C ILE A 197 -21.27 -2.59 -10.81
N PHE A 198 -20.86 -3.84 -10.92
CA PHE A 198 -19.59 -4.31 -10.39
C PHE A 198 -18.56 -4.30 -11.52
N LEU A 199 -17.66 -3.32 -11.50
CA LEU A 199 -16.64 -3.13 -12.52
C LEU A 199 -15.33 -3.74 -12.02
N TYR A 200 -14.88 -4.80 -12.68
CA TYR A 200 -13.67 -5.55 -12.34
C TYR A 200 -12.54 -5.27 -13.33
N PHE A 201 -11.42 -4.79 -12.80
CA PHE A 201 -10.19 -4.51 -13.51
C PHE A 201 -9.21 -5.66 -13.31
N PHE A 202 -8.67 -6.18 -14.41
CA PHE A 202 -7.82 -7.37 -14.38
C PHE A 202 -6.66 -7.26 -15.36
N ASP A 203 -5.58 -7.99 -15.10
CA ASP A 203 -4.50 -8.23 -16.06
C ASP A 203 -4.61 -9.70 -16.53
N PRO A 204 -4.78 -9.98 -17.83
CA PRO A 204 -4.84 -11.34 -18.36
C PRO A 204 -3.63 -12.21 -18.03
N GLU A 205 -2.46 -11.61 -17.82
CA GLU A 205 -1.22 -12.34 -17.51
C GLU A 205 -1.04 -12.56 -15.99
N CYS A 206 -1.93 -12.00 -15.16
CA CYS A 206 -1.84 -12.08 -13.72
C CYS A 206 -2.60 -13.29 -13.17
N MET A 207 -1.86 -14.23 -12.56
CA MET A 207 -2.45 -15.41 -11.91
C MET A 207 -3.45 -15.05 -10.80
N HIS A 208 -3.19 -13.98 -10.01
CA HIS A 208 -4.15 -13.53 -8.99
C HIS A 208 -5.47 -13.03 -9.61
N CYS A 209 -5.40 -12.38 -10.78
CA CYS A 209 -6.60 -11.99 -11.52
C CYS A 209 -7.35 -13.23 -12.03
N PHE A 210 -6.63 -14.21 -12.55
CA PHE A 210 -7.22 -15.46 -13.04
C PHE A 210 -7.99 -16.20 -11.94
N ASP A 211 -7.36 -16.39 -10.78
CA ASP A 211 -7.98 -17.07 -9.64
C ASP A 211 -9.16 -16.29 -9.07
N ALA A 212 -9.06 -14.96 -9.02
CA ALA A 212 -10.16 -14.07 -8.65
C ALA A 212 -11.36 -14.23 -9.60
N ALA A 213 -11.13 -14.13 -10.91
CA ALA A 213 -12.17 -14.27 -11.93
C ALA A 213 -12.81 -15.65 -11.93
N ARG A 214 -12.02 -16.72 -11.78
CA ARG A 214 -12.51 -18.10 -11.69
C ARG A 214 -13.41 -18.33 -10.48
N ARG A 215 -13.08 -17.73 -9.33
CA ARG A 215 -13.95 -17.77 -8.14
C ARG A 215 -15.22 -16.97 -8.38
N MET A 216 -15.11 -15.74 -8.90
CA MET A 216 -16.26 -14.90 -9.22
C MET A 216 -17.22 -15.52 -10.25
N ALA A 217 -16.73 -16.40 -11.12
CA ALA A 217 -17.56 -17.15 -12.06
C ALA A 217 -18.55 -18.11 -11.36
N SER A 218 -18.29 -18.49 -10.12
CA SER A 218 -19.20 -19.32 -9.30
C SER A 218 -20.25 -18.52 -8.54
N TYR A 219 -20.19 -17.19 -8.53
CA TYR A 219 -21.09 -16.36 -7.74
C TYR A 219 -22.44 -16.18 -8.41
N THR A 220 -23.50 -16.16 -7.60
CA THR A 220 -24.85 -15.79 -8.03
C THR A 220 -25.09 -14.32 -7.74
N TRP A 221 -24.95 -13.49 -8.76
CA TRP A 221 -25.09 -12.03 -8.66
C TRP A 221 -26.56 -11.63 -8.47
N ASN A 222 -26.81 -10.72 -7.53
CA ASN A 222 -28.16 -10.28 -7.14
C ASN A 222 -28.41 -8.82 -7.54
N GLY A 223 -29.08 -8.59 -8.68
CA GLY A 223 -29.43 -7.24 -9.12
C GLY A 223 -28.22 -6.34 -9.44
N VAL A 224 -27.10 -6.95 -9.82
CA VAL A 224 -25.83 -6.29 -10.14
C VAL A 224 -25.36 -6.72 -11.52
N GLN A 225 -24.99 -5.76 -12.35
CA GLN A 225 -24.36 -6.03 -13.64
C GLN A 225 -22.85 -6.11 -13.47
N VAL A 226 -22.24 -7.22 -13.84
CA VAL A 226 -20.79 -7.40 -13.80
C VAL A 226 -20.21 -6.91 -15.11
N LEU A 227 -19.26 -6.00 -15.06
CA LEU A 227 -18.53 -5.48 -16.22
C LEU A 227 -17.03 -5.68 -15.99
N VAL A 228 -16.28 -6.06 -17.02
CA VAL A 228 -14.84 -6.34 -16.88
C VAL A 228 -14.00 -5.47 -17.81
N ALA A 229 -12.85 -5.01 -17.32
CA ALA A 229 -11.93 -4.11 -18.02
C ALA A 229 -10.47 -4.62 -17.93
N PRO A 230 -9.83 -5.01 -19.05
CA PRO A 230 -8.48 -5.53 -19.06
C PRO A 230 -7.48 -4.36 -19.01
N THR A 231 -6.73 -4.30 -17.92
CA THR A 231 -5.76 -3.24 -17.64
C THR A 231 -4.47 -3.31 -18.41
N ARG A 232 -4.16 -4.49 -18.96
CA ARG A 232 -2.98 -4.81 -19.75
C ARG A 232 -3.36 -5.83 -20.81
N VAL A 233 -2.60 -5.86 -21.90
CA VAL A 233 -2.66 -6.90 -22.95
C VAL A 233 -4.11 -7.25 -23.37
N PRO A 234 -4.95 -6.27 -23.75
CA PRO A 234 -6.39 -6.46 -23.95
C PRO A 234 -6.74 -7.51 -25.00
N GLN A 235 -5.83 -7.83 -25.92
CA GLN A 235 -5.98 -8.92 -26.90
C GLN A 235 -6.20 -10.31 -26.27
N PHE A 236 -5.76 -10.52 -25.03
CA PHE A 236 -5.95 -11.79 -24.31
C PHE A 236 -7.21 -11.80 -23.42
N ALA A 237 -7.93 -10.69 -23.32
CA ALA A 237 -9.07 -10.56 -22.42
C ALA A 237 -10.21 -11.56 -22.73
N ALA A 238 -10.53 -11.76 -24.01
CA ALA A 238 -11.57 -12.71 -24.42
C ALA A 238 -11.20 -14.16 -24.04
N GLN A 239 -9.93 -14.53 -24.23
CA GLN A 239 -9.42 -15.85 -23.85
C GLN A 239 -9.42 -16.02 -22.33
N PHE A 240 -8.99 -15.00 -21.58
CA PHE A 240 -9.05 -14.98 -20.12
C PHE A 240 -10.48 -15.25 -19.58
N LEU A 241 -11.50 -14.59 -20.14
CA LEU A 241 -12.90 -14.79 -19.72
C LEU A 241 -13.40 -16.20 -20.05
N LYS A 242 -12.98 -16.74 -21.20
CA LYS A 242 -13.29 -18.11 -21.59
C LYS A 242 -12.69 -19.13 -20.61
N ASP A 243 -11.43 -18.96 -20.23
CA ASP A 243 -10.69 -19.91 -19.39
C ASP A 243 -11.12 -19.82 -17.92
N THR A 244 -11.39 -18.62 -17.42
CA THR A 244 -11.91 -18.38 -16.07
C THR A 244 -13.40 -18.70 -15.94
N ARG A 245 -14.11 -18.81 -17.08
CA ARG A 245 -15.56 -19.00 -17.21
C ARG A 245 -16.38 -17.83 -16.62
N LEU A 246 -15.75 -16.68 -16.36
CA LEU A 246 -16.44 -15.50 -15.89
C LEU A 246 -17.28 -14.91 -17.02
N LYS A 247 -18.61 -14.99 -16.88
CA LYS A 247 -19.56 -14.43 -17.85
C LYS A 247 -19.81 -12.96 -17.54
N ALA A 248 -19.09 -12.08 -18.23
CA ALA A 248 -19.27 -10.64 -18.12
C ALA A 248 -18.99 -9.97 -19.47
N PRO A 249 -19.71 -8.89 -19.82
CA PRO A 249 -19.37 -8.06 -20.98
C PRO A 249 -18.00 -7.41 -20.79
N LEU A 250 -17.27 -7.25 -21.89
CA LEU A 250 -15.92 -6.70 -21.91
C LEU A 250 -15.93 -5.24 -22.38
N THR A 251 -15.29 -4.35 -21.63
CA THR A 251 -14.99 -2.99 -22.09
C THR A 251 -13.49 -2.82 -22.32
N GLN A 252 -13.13 -2.06 -23.36
CA GLN A 252 -11.74 -1.66 -23.62
C GLN A 252 -11.44 -0.23 -23.16
N ASP A 253 -12.44 0.49 -22.62
CA ASP A 253 -12.33 1.90 -22.18
C ASP A 253 -11.61 2.02 -20.82
N VAL A 254 -10.45 1.39 -20.71
CA VAL A 254 -9.71 1.25 -19.45
C VAL A 254 -9.08 2.58 -19.04
N GLU A 255 -8.56 3.35 -19.99
CA GLU A 255 -7.93 4.64 -19.72
C GLU A 255 -8.85 5.65 -19.01
N PRO A 256 -10.07 5.96 -19.52
CA PRO A 256 -10.97 6.88 -18.84
C PRO A 256 -11.43 6.34 -17.48
N LEU A 257 -11.61 5.02 -17.35
CA LEU A 257 -11.97 4.39 -16.09
C LEU A 257 -10.83 4.50 -15.05
N ARG A 258 -9.59 4.23 -15.45
CA ARG A 258 -8.41 4.32 -14.58
C ARG A 258 -8.13 5.76 -14.15
N ALA A 259 -8.31 6.73 -15.06
CA ALA A 259 -8.19 8.15 -14.74
C ALA A 259 -9.16 8.57 -13.62
N ARG A 260 -10.33 7.92 -13.56
CA ARG A 260 -11.38 8.28 -12.61
C ARG A 260 -11.28 7.56 -11.26
N PHE A 261 -11.05 6.26 -11.28
CA PHE A 261 -11.02 5.44 -10.06
C PHE A 261 -9.64 5.33 -9.39
N LYS A 262 -8.57 5.82 -10.04
CA LYS A 262 -7.22 5.96 -9.49
C LYS A 262 -6.77 4.76 -8.63
N PHE A 263 -6.55 3.63 -9.28
CA PHE A 263 -5.99 2.43 -8.65
C PHE A 263 -4.63 2.10 -9.25
N THR A 264 -3.74 1.51 -8.45
CA THR A 264 -2.36 1.22 -8.84
C THR A 264 -2.29 -0.03 -9.72
N ASP A 265 -2.69 -1.19 -9.20
CA ASP A 265 -2.55 -2.47 -9.88
C ASP A 265 -3.79 -3.37 -9.69
N PRO A 266 -4.11 -4.24 -10.68
CA PRO A 266 -5.14 -5.27 -10.56
C PRO A 266 -4.65 -6.49 -9.73
N PRO A 267 -5.54 -7.38 -9.26
CA PRO A 267 -7.01 -7.32 -9.39
C PRO A 267 -7.61 -6.20 -8.55
N TYR A 268 -8.49 -5.42 -9.16
CA TYR A 268 -9.19 -4.31 -8.51
C TYR A 268 -10.65 -4.31 -8.97
N ALA A 269 -11.60 -4.01 -8.10
CA ALA A 269 -12.97 -3.78 -8.53
C ALA A 269 -13.62 -2.59 -7.83
N VAL A 270 -14.64 -2.03 -8.46
CA VAL A 270 -15.47 -0.99 -7.88
C VAL A 270 -16.94 -1.37 -8.01
N LEU A 271 -17.69 -1.14 -6.94
CA LEU A 271 -19.14 -1.12 -6.97
C LEU A 271 -19.58 0.30 -7.30
N LEU A 272 -20.26 0.43 -8.43
CA LEU A 272 -20.98 1.63 -8.82
C LEU A 272 -22.45 1.45 -8.47
N GLU A 273 -23.05 2.50 -7.92
CA GLU A 273 -24.49 2.60 -7.76
C GLU A 273 -24.93 3.97 -8.25
N ASN A 274 -25.76 3.96 -9.30
CA ASN A 274 -26.25 5.16 -9.98
C ASN A 274 -25.11 6.10 -10.42
N GLY A 275 -24.09 5.55 -11.08
CA GLY A 275 -22.93 6.30 -11.60
C GLY A 275 -21.92 6.75 -10.55
N ARG A 276 -22.05 6.35 -9.29
CA ARG A 276 -21.10 6.73 -8.23
C ARG A 276 -20.46 5.51 -7.58
N MET A 277 -19.15 5.58 -7.35
CA MET A 277 -18.43 4.59 -6.58
C MET A 277 -18.93 4.57 -5.14
N LYS A 278 -19.42 3.41 -4.70
CA LYS A 278 -19.83 3.14 -3.32
C LYS A 278 -18.75 2.42 -2.54
N GLN A 279 -18.05 1.51 -3.21
CA GLN A 279 -17.03 0.68 -2.58
C GLN A 279 -15.99 0.26 -3.61
N ALA A 280 -14.73 0.24 -3.17
CA ALA A 280 -13.62 -0.38 -3.88
C ALA A 280 -13.28 -1.73 -3.23
N PHE A 281 -12.86 -2.68 -4.05
CA PHE A 281 -12.42 -4.01 -3.65
C PHE A 281 -10.98 -4.19 -4.13
N ILE A 282 -10.08 -4.29 -3.16
CA ILE A 282 -8.62 -4.46 -3.38
C ILE A 282 -8.14 -5.86 -2.98
N GLU A 283 -8.97 -6.65 -2.30
CA GLU A 283 -8.62 -7.98 -1.80
C GLU A 283 -9.37 -9.06 -2.56
N PHE A 284 -8.60 -10.01 -3.11
CA PHE A 284 -9.10 -11.16 -3.86
C PHE A 284 -8.45 -12.47 -3.36
N THR A 285 -8.72 -12.80 -2.10
CA THR A 285 -8.30 -14.04 -1.40
C THR A 285 -9.42 -15.08 -1.37
N ASP A 286 -9.26 -16.20 -0.67
CA ASP A 286 -10.30 -17.25 -0.64
C ASP A 286 -11.58 -16.82 0.09
N LYS A 287 -11.50 -15.77 0.91
CA LYS A 287 -12.63 -15.21 1.67
C LYS A 287 -13.16 -13.92 1.08
N GLU A 288 -12.29 -13.09 0.51
CA GLU A 288 -12.62 -11.80 -0.10
C GLU A 288 -12.41 -11.88 -1.62
N PRO A 289 -13.28 -11.34 -2.49
CA PRO A 289 -14.29 -10.34 -2.18
C PRO A 289 -15.65 -10.96 -1.77
N ALA A 290 -15.80 -12.29 -1.70
CA ALA A 290 -17.10 -12.93 -1.44
C ALA A 290 -17.77 -12.42 -0.16
N ALA A 291 -17.02 -12.30 0.94
CA ALA A 291 -17.55 -11.76 2.20
C ALA A 291 -17.99 -10.30 2.06
N ALA A 292 -17.18 -9.43 1.44
CA ALA A 292 -17.58 -8.05 1.18
C ALA A 292 -18.78 -7.93 0.22
N LEU A 293 -18.83 -8.74 -0.83
CA LEU A 293 -19.95 -8.79 -1.78
C LEU A 293 -21.26 -9.23 -1.11
N ARG A 294 -21.21 -10.23 -0.21
CA ARG A 294 -22.37 -10.65 0.61
C ARG A 294 -22.83 -9.55 1.55
N ARG A 295 -21.90 -8.89 2.26
CA ARG A 295 -22.23 -7.73 3.13
C ARG A 295 -22.89 -6.59 2.34
N ALA A 296 -22.45 -6.37 1.11
CA ALA A 296 -23.03 -5.39 0.19
C ALA A 296 -24.31 -5.89 -0.52
N LYS A 297 -24.77 -7.11 -0.24
CA LYS A 297 -25.93 -7.78 -0.85
C LYS A 297 -25.84 -7.89 -2.38
N LEU A 298 -24.64 -8.05 -2.90
CA LEU A 298 -24.35 -8.14 -4.35
C LEU A 298 -24.36 -9.58 -4.86
N ILE A 299 -24.11 -10.55 -3.98
CA ILE A 299 -24.17 -11.98 -4.28
C ILE A 299 -25.02 -12.69 -3.23
N LEU A 300 -25.68 -13.77 -3.65
CA LEU A 300 -26.42 -14.68 -2.76
C LEU A 300 -25.46 -15.65 -2.07
N ASP A 301 -25.90 -16.24 -0.96
CA ASP A 301 -25.10 -17.20 -0.18
C ASP A 301 -24.76 -18.49 -0.93
#